data_AF-A0A959W809-F1
#
_entry.id   AF-A0A959W809-F1
#
_cell.length_a   1.000
_cell.length_b   1.000
_cell.length_c   1.000
_cell.angle_alpha   90.00
_cell.angle_beta   90.00
_cell.angle_gamma   90.00
#
_symmetry.space_group_name_H-M   'P 1'
#
loop_
_entity.id
_entity.type
_entity.pdbx_description
1 polymer ?
#
loop_
_entity_poly.entity_id
_entity_poly.type
_entity_poly.pdbx_seq_one_letter_code
_entity_poly.pdbx_strand_id
1 'polypeptide(L)'
;MRRRRIYFATVATIAALIGIGAWAVGLLGGLESDSVDQRFTIRGEVSPDSEPGLALVLVDDNTFSNLGEQWPFPRSLHATVINRLKSAGAKVIAYDVQFTEQTERREDNALIVAVMRAGNVVLSTTEVDEHGRGNVFGGDDVVRQLGASVGNTVVGTEDDGVIRKFSDQVQGMTSFPVEAAKRAGTRVDGNDFQSGQAWIDFAGPAGTIPAVSFSRVVRGNFDPGLFRDKVVVVGPSAPTLQDVHATAAGGGLMPGPEVMANAISTILEGFPLKSAPGWLELALIVLMAA
;
A
#
# COMPACT_ATOMS: atom_id res chain seq x y z
N MET A 1 58.01 12.97 -4.15
CA MET A 1 56.70 12.86 -4.83
C MET A 1 56.18 11.42 -4.96
N ARG A 2 56.99 10.43 -5.40
CA ARG A 2 56.57 9.02 -5.58
C ARG A 2 56.01 8.34 -4.31
N ARG A 3 56.65 8.51 -3.14
CA ARG A 3 56.14 7.96 -1.86
C ARG A 3 54.78 8.54 -1.47
N ARG A 4 54.58 9.85 -1.61
CA ARG A 4 53.31 10.52 -1.30
C ARG A 4 52.15 10.03 -2.17
N ARG A 5 52.41 9.77 -3.47
CA ARG A 5 51.42 9.16 -4.38
C ARG A 5 51.08 7.72 -3.99
N ILE A 6 52.06 6.93 -3.56
CA ILE A 6 51.84 5.57 -3.08
C ILE A 6 50.98 5.59 -1.81
N TYR A 7 51.27 6.48 -0.85
CA TYR A 7 50.46 6.61 0.37
C TYR A 7 49.00 6.96 0.06
N PHE A 8 48.75 7.95 -0.80
CA PHE A 8 47.39 8.30 -1.20
C PHE A 8 46.67 7.14 -1.90
N ALA A 9 47.35 6.45 -2.82
CA ALA A 9 46.77 5.29 -3.50
C ALA A 9 46.44 4.14 -2.53
N THR A 10 47.30 3.87 -1.53
CA THR A 10 47.01 2.85 -0.52
C THR A 10 45.81 3.22 0.35
N VAL A 11 45.70 4.47 0.77
CA VAL A 11 44.54 4.95 1.55
C VAL A 11 43.25 4.84 0.74
N ALA A 12 43.27 5.28 -0.53
CA ALA A 12 42.14 5.17 -1.44
C ALA A 12 41.67 3.72 -1.61
N THR A 13 42.60 2.78 -1.86
CA THR A 13 42.26 1.36 -2.00
C THR A 13 41.64 0.79 -0.71
N ILE A 14 42.20 1.12 0.46
CA ILE A 14 41.64 0.66 1.74
C ILE A 14 40.24 1.23 1.95
N ALA A 15 40.02 2.51 1.69
CA ALA A 15 38.70 3.15 1.81
C ALA A 15 37.68 2.52 0.86
N ALA A 16 38.06 2.25 -0.39
CA ALA A 16 37.20 1.55 -1.35
C ALA A 16 36.85 0.13 -0.89
N LEU A 17 37.82 -0.64 -0.39
CA LEU A 17 37.57 -1.99 0.12
C LEU A 17 36.65 -1.99 1.36
N ILE A 18 36.82 -1.01 2.27
CA ILE A 18 35.92 -0.83 3.42
C ILE A 18 34.52 -0.48 2.93
N GLY A 19 34.39 0.45 1.97
CA GLY A 19 33.10 0.83 1.39
C GLY A 19 32.39 -0.32 0.70
N ILE A 20 33.11 -1.12 -0.10
CA ILE A 20 32.58 -2.33 -0.74
C ILE A 20 32.17 -3.36 0.32
N GLY A 21 32.96 -3.52 1.38
CA GLY A 21 32.63 -4.38 2.51
C GLY A 21 31.33 -3.95 3.20
N ALA A 22 31.21 -2.66 3.52
CA ALA A 22 30.01 -2.07 4.11
C ALA A 22 28.77 -2.22 3.21
N TRP A 23 28.94 -1.99 1.91
CA TRP A 23 27.90 -2.22 0.90
C TRP A 23 27.45 -3.69 0.87
N ALA A 24 28.40 -4.62 0.85
CA ALA A 24 28.10 -6.06 0.78
C ALA A 24 27.33 -6.59 2.01
N VAL A 25 27.49 -5.94 3.17
CA VAL A 25 26.73 -6.28 4.39
C VAL A 25 25.51 -5.36 4.62
N GLY A 26 25.16 -4.51 3.66
CA GLY A 26 23.96 -3.67 3.71
C GLY A 26 24.07 -2.41 4.59
N LEU A 27 25.24 -2.05 5.10
CA LEU A 27 25.43 -0.88 5.99
C LEU A 27 25.16 0.46 5.29
N LEU A 28 25.07 0.48 3.96
CA LEU A 28 24.76 1.68 3.18
C LEU A 28 23.27 1.81 2.82
N GLY A 29 22.43 0.84 3.17
CA GLY A 29 21.00 0.84 2.82
C GLY A 29 20.24 2.07 3.32
N GLY A 30 20.60 2.57 4.52
CA GLY A 30 20.01 3.80 5.07
C GLY A 30 20.22 5.04 4.20
N LEU A 31 21.33 5.12 3.44
CA LEU A 31 21.57 6.24 2.54
C LEU A 31 20.61 6.22 1.35
N GLU A 32 20.20 5.04 0.87
CA GLU A 32 19.20 4.95 -0.20
C GLU A 32 17.84 5.41 0.33
N SER A 33 17.42 4.93 1.49
CA SER A 33 16.18 5.33 2.17
C SER A 33 16.15 6.84 2.42
N ASP A 34 17.20 7.42 2.99
CA ASP A 34 17.34 8.88 3.18
C ASP A 34 17.25 9.64 1.85
N SER A 35 17.87 9.11 0.79
CA SER A 35 17.81 9.73 -0.54
C SER A 35 16.39 9.71 -1.11
N VAL A 36 15.61 8.66 -0.83
CA VAL A 36 14.22 8.51 -1.29
C VAL A 36 13.33 9.50 -0.53
N ASP A 37 13.48 9.59 0.80
CA ASP A 37 12.73 10.53 1.64
C ASP A 37 12.97 11.99 1.22
N GLN A 38 14.22 12.34 0.90
CA GLN A 38 14.57 13.66 0.36
C GLN A 38 13.93 13.93 -1.01
N ARG A 39 13.79 12.92 -1.88
CA ARG A 39 13.12 13.09 -3.18
C ARG A 39 11.66 13.49 -2.99
N PHE A 40 10.96 12.91 -2.00
CA PHE A 40 9.58 13.32 -1.69
C PHE A 40 9.52 14.74 -1.16
N THR A 41 10.45 15.13 -0.28
CA THR A 41 10.53 16.50 0.23
C THR A 41 10.78 17.53 -0.88
N ILE A 42 11.64 17.21 -1.84
CA ILE A 42 11.98 18.09 -2.97
C ILE A 42 10.87 18.13 -4.02
N ARG A 43 10.32 16.97 -4.38
CA ARG A 43 9.26 16.86 -5.39
C ARG A 43 7.96 17.49 -4.90
N GLY A 44 7.66 17.39 -3.61
CA GLY A 44 6.41 17.81 -3.02
C GLY A 44 5.24 16.91 -3.41
N GLU A 45 4.04 17.43 -3.19
CA GLU A 45 2.77 16.78 -3.52
C GLU A 45 2.56 16.69 -5.03
N VAL A 46 2.14 15.51 -5.48
CA VAL A 46 1.76 15.24 -6.86
C VAL A 46 0.32 14.79 -6.86
N SER A 47 -0.48 15.27 -7.83
CA SER A 47 -1.84 14.78 -8.00
C SER A 47 -1.79 13.29 -8.34
N PRO A 48 -2.58 12.42 -7.67
CA PRO A 48 -2.66 10.99 -8.01
C PRO A 48 -3.46 10.83 -9.31
N ASP A 49 -2.83 11.19 -10.43
CA ASP A 49 -3.37 11.16 -11.80
C ASP A 49 -3.15 9.80 -12.48
N SER A 50 -3.02 8.72 -11.70
CA SER A 50 -2.98 7.36 -12.22
C SER A 50 -4.24 7.05 -13.04
N GLU A 51 -4.11 6.17 -14.03
CA GLU A 51 -5.24 5.70 -14.84
C GLU A 51 -5.35 4.17 -14.71
N PRO A 52 -6.37 3.65 -14.00
CA PRO A 52 -7.47 4.37 -13.34
C PRO A 52 -7.04 5.18 -12.11
N GLY A 53 -7.74 6.29 -11.84
CA GLY A 53 -7.44 7.13 -10.68
C GLY A 53 -7.82 6.48 -9.35
N LEU A 54 -7.40 7.11 -8.25
CA LEU A 54 -7.65 6.66 -6.88
C LEU A 54 -8.69 7.52 -6.15
N ALA A 55 -9.39 6.90 -5.21
CA ALA A 55 -10.20 7.58 -4.20
C ALA A 55 -10.25 6.75 -2.92
N LEU A 56 -10.48 7.41 -1.79
CA LEU A 56 -10.59 6.78 -0.48
C LEU A 56 -12.01 6.90 0.09
N VAL A 57 -12.43 5.86 0.82
CA VAL A 57 -13.58 5.92 1.72
C VAL A 57 -13.12 5.53 3.12
N LEU A 58 -13.06 6.52 4.01
CA LEU A 58 -12.37 6.37 5.30
C LEU A 58 -13.34 6.30 6.48
N VAL A 59 -13.14 5.33 7.37
CA VAL A 59 -13.79 5.31 8.69
C VAL A 59 -13.04 6.25 9.61
N ASP A 60 -13.45 7.51 9.58
CA ASP A 60 -12.92 8.64 10.35
C ASP A 60 -13.75 8.96 11.60
N ASP A 61 -13.33 9.94 12.41
CA ASP A 61 -14.06 10.36 13.61
C ASP A 61 -15.49 10.86 13.31
N ASN A 62 -15.68 11.47 12.13
CA ASN A 62 -17.00 11.88 11.66
C ASN A 62 -17.90 10.67 11.44
N THR A 63 -17.35 9.52 11.06
CA THR A 63 -18.11 8.31 10.83
C THR A 63 -18.74 7.79 12.12
N PHE A 64 -17.98 7.72 13.21
CA PHE A 64 -18.51 7.36 14.52
C PHE A 64 -19.58 8.36 15.00
N SER A 65 -19.28 9.65 14.90
CA SER A 65 -20.20 10.73 15.34
C SER A 65 -21.51 10.74 14.54
N ASN A 66 -21.45 10.44 13.24
CA ASN A 66 -22.62 10.45 12.37
C ASN A 66 -23.46 9.18 12.47
N LEU A 67 -22.82 8.01 12.58
CA LEU A 67 -23.56 6.74 12.61
C LEU A 67 -24.07 6.42 14.02
N GLY A 68 -23.37 6.87 15.06
CA GLY A 68 -23.68 6.47 16.44
C GLY A 68 -23.40 5.00 16.73
N GLU A 69 -22.55 4.38 15.90
CA GLU A 69 -22.20 2.95 15.95
C GLU A 69 -20.82 2.74 16.56
N GLN A 70 -20.61 1.59 17.19
CA GLN A 70 -19.32 1.17 17.72
C GLN A 70 -18.60 0.25 16.73
N TRP A 71 -17.27 0.27 16.75
CA TRP A 71 -16.47 -0.69 15.98
C TRP A 71 -16.45 -2.06 16.68
N PRO A 72 -16.50 -3.19 15.95
CA PRO A 72 -16.69 -3.31 14.50
C PRO A 72 -18.14 -3.01 14.07
N PHE A 73 -18.30 -2.34 12.92
CA PHE A 73 -19.62 -2.00 12.40
C PHE A 73 -20.41 -3.23 11.89
N PRO A 74 -21.76 -3.16 11.91
CA PRO A 74 -22.61 -4.17 11.27
C PRO A 74 -22.23 -4.40 9.79
N ARG A 75 -22.19 -5.66 9.37
CA ARG A 75 -21.84 -6.07 7.99
C ARG A 75 -22.76 -5.42 6.94
N SER A 76 -24.00 -5.12 7.30
CA SER A 76 -24.96 -4.41 6.47
C SER A 76 -24.55 -2.97 6.12
N LEU A 77 -23.77 -2.29 6.96
CA LEU A 77 -23.20 -0.98 6.64
C LEU A 77 -22.09 -1.10 5.59
N HIS A 78 -21.21 -2.08 5.75
CA HIS A 78 -20.18 -2.42 4.75
C HIS A 78 -20.83 -2.79 3.40
N ALA A 79 -21.87 -3.62 3.42
CA ALA A 79 -22.67 -3.98 2.24
C ALA A 79 -23.27 -2.74 1.56
N THR A 80 -23.78 -1.78 2.34
CA THR A 80 -24.35 -0.53 1.83
C THR A 80 -23.29 0.30 1.09
N VAL A 81 -22.09 0.43 1.64
CA VAL A 81 -20.97 1.13 1.00
C VAL A 81 -20.56 0.45 -0.31
N ILE A 82 -20.38 -0.87 -0.30
CA ILE A 82 -20.02 -1.64 -1.52
C ILE A 82 -21.07 -1.43 -2.62
N ASN A 83 -22.36 -1.55 -2.30
CA ASN A 83 -23.44 -1.37 -3.28
C ASN A 83 -23.44 0.05 -3.88
N ARG A 84 -23.11 1.07 -3.09
CA ARG A 84 -23.09 2.46 -3.54
C ARG A 84 -21.87 2.78 -4.38
N LEU A 85 -20.70 2.28 -3.98
CA LEU A 85 -19.49 2.40 -4.80
C LEU A 85 -19.67 1.71 -6.14
N LYS A 86 -20.26 0.51 -6.15
CA LYS A 86 -20.62 -0.17 -7.41
C LYS A 86 -21.57 0.67 -8.26
N SER A 87 -22.62 1.22 -7.66
CA SER A 87 -23.60 2.06 -8.36
C SER A 87 -23.01 3.38 -8.88
N ALA A 88 -21.99 3.92 -8.20
CA ALA A 88 -21.24 5.10 -8.61
C ALA A 88 -20.20 4.81 -9.71
N GLY A 89 -20.05 3.55 -10.13
CA GLY A 89 -19.13 3.17 -11.21
C GLY A 89 -17.69 2.95 -10.77
N ALA A 90 -17.44 2.64 -9.49
CA ALA A 90 -16.11 2.23 -9.03
C ALA A 90 -15.60 1.05 -9.87
N LYS A 91 -14.39 1.18 -10.41
CA LYS A 91 -13.74 0.14 -11.23
C LYS A 91 -13.30 -1.03 -10.36
N VAL A 92 -12.69 -0.75 -9.21
CA VAL A 92 -12.33 -1.73 -8.18
C VAL A 92 -12.72 -1.15 -6.81
N ILE A 93 -13.24 -2.02 -5.93
CA ILE A 93 -13.48 -1.69 -4.53
C ILE A 93 -12.48 -2.49 -3.70
N ALA A 94 -11.38 -1.86 -3.30
CA ALA A 94 -10.36 -2.45 -2.45
C ALA A 94 -10.77 -2.21 -0.98
N TYR A 95 -11.14 -3.27 -0.28
CA TYR A 95 -11.78 -3.20 1.03
C TYR A 95 -10.81 -3.64 2.13
N ASP A 96 -10.22 -2.65 2.80
CA ASP A 96 -9.27 -2.82 3.89
C ASP A 96 -9.99 -2.90 5.25
N VAL A 97 -10.79 -3.95 5.40
CA VAL A 97 -11.40 -4.38 6.66
C VAL A 97 -11.49 -5.90 6.62
N GLN A 98 -10.99 -6.55 7.66
CA GLN A 98 -10.91 -8.00 7.70
C GLN A 98 -12.24 -8.66 8.10
N PHE A 99 -12.62 -9.71 7.37
CA PHE A 99 -13.87 -10.45 7.52
C PHE A 99 -13.65 -11.96 7.67
N THR A 100 -12.77 -12.36 8.60
CA THR A 100 -12.45 -13.77 8.91
C THR A 100 -13.40 -14.40 9.93
N GLU A 101 -13.93 -13.60 10.85
CA GLU A 101 -14.86 -14.06 11.88
C GLU A 101 -16.33 -13.97 11.44
N GLN A 102 -17.09 -15.03 11.75
CA GLN A 102 -18.55 -15.07 11.56
C GLN A 102 -19.25 -14.20 12.60
N THR A 103 -20.35 -13.57 12.20
CA THR A 103 -21.18 -12.74 13.08
C THR A 103 -22.61 -13.30 13.11
N GLU A 104 -23.61 -12.44 12.90
CA GLU A 104 -24.98 -12.90 12.68
C GLU A 104 -25.18 -13.28 11.21
N ARG A 105 -25.82 -14.42 10.97
CA ARG A 105 -26.06 -14.94 9.61
C ARG A 105 -26.70 -13.89 8.68
N ARG A 106 -27.60 -13.06 9.19
CA ARG A 106 -28.25 -12.00 8.40
C ARG A 106 -27.26 -10.92 7.97
N GLU A 107 -26.39 -10.51 8.89
CA GLU A 107 -25.35 -9.50 8.64
C GLU A 107 -24.32 -10.04 7.65
N ASP A 108 -23.76 -11.23 7.89
CA ASP A 108 -22.77 -11.85 7.00
C ASP A 108 -23.34 -12.06 5.59
N ASN A 109 -24.59 -12.54 5.47
CA ASN A 109 -25.25 -12.70 4.18
C ASN A 109 -25.43 -11.35 3.44
N ALA A 110 -25.71 -10.26 4.15
CA ALA A 110 -25.86 -8.95 3.53
C ALA A 110 -24.55 -8.51 2.84
N LEU A 111 -23.42 -8.72 3.52
CA LEU A 111 -22.10 -8.39 2.97
C LEU A 111 -21.70 -9.35 1.83
N ILE A 112 -21.86 -10.66 2.01
CA ILE A 112 -21.55 -11.66 0.98
C ILE A 112 -22.33 -11.39 -0.32
N VAL A 113 -23.63 -11.09 -0.21
CA VAL A 113 -24.46 -10.76 -1.37
C VAL A 113 -24.02 -9.45 -2.04
N ALA A 114 -23.61 -8.44 -1.27
CA ALA A 114 -23.10 -7.18 -1.83
C ALA A 114 -21.78 -7.40 -2.58
N VAL A 115 -20.86 -8.17 -2.02
CA VAL A 115 -19.60 -8.55 -2.66
C VAL A 115 -19.86 -9.30 -3.97
N MET A 116 -20.74 -10.30 -3.94
CA MET A 116 -21.13 -11.08 -5.11
C MET A 116 -21.74 -10.21 -6.22
N ARG A 117 -22.64 -9.28 -5.86
CA ARG A 117 -23.31 -8.39 -6.82
C ARG A 117 -22.37 -7.33 -7.40
N ALA A 118 -21.43 -6.84 -6.61
CA ALA A 118 -20.44 -5.88 -7.08
C ALA A 118 -19.50 -6.52 -8.11
N GLY A 119 -19.01 -7.73 -7.82
CA GLY A 119 -18.18 -8.52 -8.72
C GLY A 119 -16.87 -7.84 -9.10
N ASN A 120 -16.38 -6.91 -8.27
CA ASN A 120 -15.13 -6.18 -8.45
C ASN A 120 -14.50 -5.75 -7.12
N VAL A 121 -14.72 -6.55 -6.07
CA VAL A 121 -14.20 -6.32 -4.72
C VAL A 121 -12.90 -7.09 -4.52
N VAL A 122 -11.91 -6.43 -3.92
CA VAL A 122 -10.71 -7.07 -3.34
C VAL A 122 -10.82 -6.91 -1.82
N LEU A 123 -10.80 -8.02 -1.09
CA LEU A 123 -10.89 -8.04 0.37
C LEU A 123 -9.50 -8.12 1.00
N SER A 124 -9.32 -7.59 2.20
CA SER A 124 -8.07 -7.71 2.95
C SER A 124 -8.08 -8.84 3.98
N THR A 125 -6.88 -9.33 4.30
CA THR A 125 -6.62 -10.18 5.47
C THR A 125 -5.17 -10.01 5.92
N THR A 126 -4.91 -10.15 7.21
CA THR A 126 -3.55 -10.44 7.72
C THR A 126 -3.44 -11.86 8.27
N GLU A 127 -4.55 -12.58 8.40
CA GLU A 127 -4.60 -13.98 8.81
C GLU A 127 -4.41 -14.88 7.58
N VAL A 128 -3.22 -15.46 7.47
CA VAL A 128 -2.84 -16.39 6.39
C VAL A 128 -2.22 -17.64 7.03
N ASP A 129 -2.63 -18.82 6.55
CA ASP A 129 -2.08 -20.11 7.00
C ASP A 129 -0.69 -20.39 6.43
N GLU A 130 -0.04 -21.47 6.88
CA GLU A 130 1.30 -21.88 6.40
C GLU A 130 1.36 -22.18 4.89
N HIS A 131 0.21 -22.31 4.22
CA HIS A 131 0.08 -22.59 2.80
C HIS A 131 -0.31 -21.35 1.98
N GLY A 132 -0.31 -20.15 2.58
CA GLY A 132 -0.65 -18.92 1.89
C GLY A 132 -2.16 -18.71 1.67
N ARG A 133 -3.02 -19.37 2.47
CA ARG A 133 -4.48 -19.27 2.33
C ARG A 133 -5.12 -18.45 3.44
N GLY A 134 -6.09 -17.63 3.06
CA GLY A 134 -6.91 -16.84 3.98
C GLY A 134 -8.19 -17.55 4.41
N ASN A 135 -8.84 -17.01 5.43
CA ASN A 135 -10.13 -17.50 5.94
C ASN A 135 -11.28 -16.49 5.75
N VAL A 136 -11.12 -15.51 4.87
CA VAL A 136 -12.15 -14.51 4.58
C VAL A 136 -13.41 -15.21 4.06
N PHE A 137 -14.56 -14.97 4.70
CA PHE A 137 -15.82 -15.70 4.43
C PHE A 137 -15.71 -17.24 4.46
N GLY A 138 -14.78 -17.78 5.26
CA GLY A 138 -14.56 -19.23 5.37
C GLY A 138 -13.60 -19.81 4.33
N GLY A 139 -12.93 -18.98 3.53
CA GLY A 139 -11.80 -19.38 2.69
C GLY A 139 -11.77 -18.77 1.29
N ASP A 140 -10.57 -18.75 0.70
CA ASP A 140 -10.31 -18.09 -0.58
C ASP A 140 -11.14 -18.66 -1.75
N ASP A 141 -11.49 -19.95 -1.72
CA ASP A 141 -12.33 -20.58 -2.74
C ASP A 141 -13.76 -20.02 -2.73
N VAL A 142 -14.31 -19.72 -1.55
CA VAL A 142 -15.61 -19.07 -1.41
C VAL A 142 -15.55 -17.68 -2.01
N VAL A 143 -14.53 -16.89 -1.66
CA VAL A 143 -14.35 -15.53 -2.17
C VAL A 143 -14.21 -15.53 -3.70
N ARG A 144 -13.46 -16.48 -4.26
CA ARG A 144 -13.31 -16.64 -5.71
C ARG A 144 -14.64 -16.98 -6.41
N GLN A 145 -15.47 -17.84 -5.81
CA GLN A 145 -16.81 -18.16 -6.32
C GLN A 145 -17.77 -16.95 -6.30
N LEU A 146 -17.59 -16.03 -5.34
CA LEU A 146 -18.32 -14.76 -5.30
C LEU A 146 -17.82 -13.75 -6.35
N GLY A 147 -16.77 -14.08 -7.10
CA GLY A 147 -16.16 -13.19 -8.09
C GLY A 147 -15.32 -12.08 -7.47
N ALA A 148 -14.87 -12.23 -6.22
CA ALA A 148 -13.92 -11.35 -5.55
C ALA A 148 -12.53 -11.99 -5.44
N SER A 149 -11.54 -11.24 -4.95
CA SER A 149 -10.24 -11.77 -4.55
C SER A 149 -9.86 -11.28 -3.15
N VAL A 150 -8.83 -11.90 -2.57
CA VAL A 150 -8.28 -11.55 -1.25
C VAL A 150 -6.81 -11.23 -1.43
N GLY A 151 -6.31 -10.17 -0.79
CA GLY A 151 -4.89 -9.87 -0.72
C GLY A 151 -4.43 -9.53 0.70
N ASN A 152 -3.16 -9.80 0.98
CA ASN A 152 -2.58 -9.56 2.30
C ASN A 152 -2.18 -8.08 2.49
N THR A 153 -2.59 -7.45 3.59
CA THR A 153 -2.34 -6.02 3.87
C THR A 153 -1.13 -5.74 4.75
N VAL A 154 -0.40 -6.76 5.19
CA VAL A 154 0.82 -6.56 5.97
C VAL A 154 1.84 -5.80 5.13
N VAL A 155 2.28 -4.66 5.67
CA VAL A 155 3.36 -3.84 5.15
C VAL A 155 4.53 -3.89 6.13
N GLY A 156 5.73 -4.09 5.60
CA GLY A 156 6.95 -4.05 6.40
C GLY A 156 7.34 -2.61 6.72
N THR A 157 7.76 -2.36 7.96
CA THR A 157 8.51 -1.15 8.31
C THR A 157 10.01 -1.44 8.21
N GLU A 158 10.79 -0.45 7.80
CA GLU A 158 12.25 -0.51 7.92
C GLU A 158 12.67 -0.35 9.40
N ASP A 159 13.96 -0.50 9.71
CA ASP A 159 14.50 -0.49 11.08
C ASP A 159 14.18 0.80 11.87
N ASP A 160 13.90 1.89 11.17
CA ASP A 160 13.51 3.19 11.72
C ASP A 160 11.98 3.34 11.92
N GLY A 161 11.20 2.30 11.62
CA GLY A 161 9.74 2.30 11.76
C GLY A 161 9.00 2.99 10.63
N VAL A 162 9.68 3.38 9.55
CA VAL A 162 9.06 4.07 8.41
C VAL A 162 8.68 3.07 7.32
N ILE A 163 7.49 3.24 6.75
CA ILE A 163 7.06 2.49 5.57
C ILE A 163 7.58 3.20 4.31
N ARG A 164 8.41 2.48 3.55
CA ARG A 164 8.90 2.93 2.23
C ARG A 164 8.63 1.95 1.11
N LYS A 165 8.38 0.68 1.43
CA LYS A 165 8.26 -0.43 0.49
C LYS A 165 7.04 -1.28 0.79
N PHE A 166 6.59 -2.03 -0.20
CA PHE A 166 5.57 -3.06 -0.08
C PHE A 166 6.03 -4.33 -0.80
N SER A 167 5.53 -5.48 -0.37
CA SER A 167 5.90 -6.78 -0.95
C SER A 167 4.92 -7.20 -2.05
N ASP A 168 5.38 -8.02 -3.00
CA ASP A 168 4.50 -8.66 -3.99
C ASP A 168 3.59 -9.72 -3.35
N GLN A 169 4.14 -10.42 -2.36
CA GLN A 169 3.48 -11.44 -1.57
C GLN A 169 3.89 -11.33 -0.10
N VAL A 170 2.98 -11.73 0.79
CA VAL A 170 3.24 -11.88 2.22
C VAL A 170 2.73 -13.24 2.66
N GLN A 171 3.59 -14.01 3.31
CA GLN A 171 3.26 -15.38 3.77
C GLN A 171 2.73 -16.28 2.65
N GLY A 172 3.22 -16.11 1.42
CA GLY A 172 2.78 -16.90 0.25
C GLY A 172 1.45 -16.47 -0.38
N MET A 173 0.79 -15.44 0.16
CA MET A 173 -0.39 -14.82 -0.43
C MET A 173 -0.01 -13.53 -1.18
N THR A 174 -0.62 -13.28 -2.34
CA THR A 174 -0.47 -11.99 -3.04
C THR A 174 -0.82 -10.82 -2.12
N SER A 175 -0.06 -9.73 -2.17
CA SER A 175 -0.37 -8.53 -1.40
C SER A 175 -1.62 -7.82 -1.92
N PHE A 176 -2.29 -7.11 -1.02
CA PHE A 176 -3.51 -6.37 -1.30
C PHE A 176 -3.37 -5.32 -2.41
N PRO A 177 -2.29 -4.50 -2.47
CA PRO A 177 -2.08 -3.58 -3.59
C PRO A 177 -1.98 -4.29 -4.95
N VAL A 178 -1.29 -5.45 -4.99
CA VAL A 178 -1.12 -6.23 -6.21
C VAL A 178 -2.43 -6.84 -6.69
N GLU A 179 -3.25 -7.38 -5.78
CA GLU A 179 -4.59 -7.89 -6.12
C GLU A 179 -5.51 -6.79 -6.62
N ALA A 180 -5.51 -5.61 -6.00
CA ALA A 180 -6.29 -4.46 -6.46
C ALA A 180 -5.86 -3.97 -7.85
N ALA A 181 -4.55 -3.88 -8.11
CA ALA A 181 -4.02 -3.49 -9.42
C ALA A 181 -4.34 -4.52 -10.51
N LYS A 182 -4.17 -5.83 -10.22
CA LYS A 182 -4.59 -6.92 -11.14
C LYS A 182 -6.09 -6.83 -11.44
N ARG A 183 -6.92 -6.57 -10.43
CA ARG A 183 -8.38 -6.39 -10.60
C ARG A 183 -8.72 -5.17 -11.45
N ALA A 184 -7.90 -4.13 -11.40
CA ALA A 184 -8.02 -2.94 -12.25
C ALA A 184 -7.60 -3.18 -13.71
N GLY A 185 -7.08 -4.37 -14.03
CA GLY A 185 -6.63 -4.75 -15.36
C GLY A 185 -5.14 -4.52 -15.61
N THR A 186 -4.38 -4.13 -14.58
CA THR A 186 -2.93 -3.92 -14.70
C THR A 186 -2.21 -5.25 -14.62
N ARG A 187 -1.31 -5.49 -15.58
CA ARG A 187 -0.40 -6.64 -15.53
C ARG A 187 0.71 -6.34 -14.53
N VAL A 188 0.92 -7.25 -13.59
CA VAL A 188 1.98 -7.18 -12.58
C VAL A 188 2.87 -8.41 -12.73
N ASP A 189 4.17 -8.21 -12.89
CA ASP A 189 5.17 -9.27 -13.03
C ASP A 189 6.08 -9.32 -11.80
N GLY A 190 6.62 -10.50 -11.47
CA GLY A 190 7.55 -10.64 -10.34
C GLY A 190 8.83 -9.83 -10.55
N ASN A 191 9.23 -9.57 -11.79
CA ASN A 191 10.41 -8.74 -12.10
C ASN A 191 10.21 -7.25 -11.78
N ASP A 192 8.98 -6.81 -11.55
CA ASP A 192 8.69 -5.45 -11.09
C ASP A 192 9.13 -5.24 -9.62
N PHE A 193 9.34 -6.34 -8.89
CA PHE A 193 9.74 -6.36 -7.48
C PHE A 193 11.19 -6.81 -7.33
N GLN A 194 12.00 -5.97 -6.68
CA GLN A 194 13.37 -6.31 -6.32
C GLN A 194 13.36 -7.14 -5.04
N SER A 195 13.74 -8.41 -5.15
CA SER A 195 13.71 -9.36 -4.03
C SER A 195 12.32 -9.49 -3.39
N GLY A 196 11.26 -9.41 -4.20
CA GLY A 196 9.87 -9.48 -3.73
C GLY A 196 9.33 -8.18 -3.14
N GLN A 197 10.05 -7.05 -3.24
CA GLN A 197 9.61 -5.75 -2.75
C GLN A 197 9.74 -4.64 -3.79
N ALA A 198 8.92 -3.60 -3.65
CA ALA A 198 9.00 -2.39 -4.46
C ALA A 198 8.86 -1.15 -3.56
N TRP A 199 9.51 -0.06 -3.96
CA TRP A 199 9.31 1.25 -3.34
C TRP A 199 7.89 1.74 -3.56
N ILE A 200 7.31 2.39 -2.55
CA ILE A 200 6.02 3.08 -2.70
C ILE A 200 6.32 4.49 -3.21
N ASP A 201 5.75 4.85 -4.36
CA ASP A 201 5.77 6.23 -4.85
C ASP A 201 4.58 7.00 -4.27
N PHE A 202 4.74 7.50 -3.04
CA PHE A 202 3.69 8.24 -2.36
C PHE A 202 3.33 9.51 -3.12
N ALA A 203 2.06 9.82 -3.36
CA ALA A 203 1.62 11.07 -3.97
C ALA A 203 2.03 12.31 -3.14
N GLY A 204 2.04 12.17 -1.82
CA GLY A 204 2.38 13.24 -0.87
C GLY A 204 2.08 12.82 0.58
N PRO A 205 2.10 13.76 1.54
CA PRO A 205 1.71 13.53 2.92
C PRO A 205 0.26 13.03 3.06
N ALA A 206 -0.12 12.60 4.26
CA ALA A 206 -1.48 12.13 4.55
C ALA A 206 -2.56 13.15 4.14
N GLY A 207 -3.61 12.68 3.47
CA GLY A 207 -4.69 13.50 2.93
C GLY A 207 -4.47 13.99 1.49
N THR A 208 -3.39 13.59 0.82
CA THR A 208 -3.13 13.94 -0.58
C THR A 208 -4.13 13.24 -1.51
N ILE A 209 -4.49 11.99 -1.21
CA ILE A 209 -5.46 11.24 -2.04
C ILE A 209 -6.90 11.65 -1.66
N PRO A 210 -7.76 12.01 -2.64
CA PRO A 210 -9.14 12.43 -2.36
C PRO A 210 -9.93 11.38 -1.55
N ALA A 211 -10.46 11.79 -0.40
CA ALA A 211 -11.15 10.93 0.54
C ALA A 211 -12.58 11.40 0.87
N VAL A 212 -13.48 10.44 1.14
CA VAL A 212 -14.83 10.68 1.66
C VAL A 212 -15.05 9.87 2.92
N SER A 213 -15.63 10.47 3.95
CA SER A 213 -16.00 9.74 5.17
C SER A 213 -16.98 8.60 4.85
N PHE A 214 -16.74 7.43 5.44
CA PHE A 214 -17.57 6.23 5.30
C PHE A 214 -19.05 6.52 5.58
N SER A 215 -19.34 7.29 6.63
CA SER A 215 -20.72 7.72 6.95
C SER A 215 -21.41 8.51 5.85
N ARG A 216 -20.67 9.33 5.08
CA ARG A 216 -21.24 10.06 3.93
C ARG A 216 -21.59 9.10 2.80
N VAL A 217 -20.77 8.08 2.56
CA VAL A 217 -21.09 7.02 1.59
C VAL A 217 -22.28 6.19 2.05
N VAL A 218 -22.38 5.84 3.34
CA VAL A 218 -23.55 5.17 3.96
C VAL A 218 -24.83 6.01 3.90
N ARG A 219 -24.74 7.34 3.83
CA ARG A 219 -25.90 8.24 3.68
C ARG A 219 -26.18 8.69 2.24
N GLY A 220 -25.23 8.51 1.34
CA GLY A 220 -25.40 8.75 -0.10
C GLY A 220 -25.09 10.19 -0.45
N ASN A 221 -24.33 10.85 0.44
CA ASN A 221 -23.97 12.25 0.38
C ASN A 221 -22.53 12.38 -0.15
N PHE A 222 -22.36 12.10 -1.44
CA PHE A 222 -21.10 12.27 -2.17
C PHE A 222 -21.41 12.53 -3.66
N ASP A 223 -20.45 13.12 -4.38
CA ASP A 223 -20.55 13.26 -5.83
C ASP A 223 -20.28 11.89 -6.50
N PRO A 224 -21.22 11.33 -7.28
CA PRO A 224 -20.99 10.06 -7.99
C PRO A 224 -19.76 10.09 -8.91
N GLY A 225 -19.41 11.25 -9.46
CA GLY A 225 -18.23 11.42 -10.32
C GLY A 225 -16.91 11.14 -9.61
N LEU A 226 -16.88 11.18 -8.28
CA LEU A 226 -15.68 10.95 -7.49
C LEU A 226 -15.15 9.52 -7.61
N PHE A 227 -16.04 8.54 -7.74
CA PHE A 227 -15.68 7.12 -7.73
C PHE A 227 -15.71 6.47 -9.11
N ARG A 228 -16.28 7.14 -10.12
CA ARG A 228 -16.46 6.57 -11.45
C ARG A 228 -15.11 6.23 -12.09
N ASP A 229 -14.98 5.00 -12.56
CA ASP A 229 -13.79 4.43 -13.21
C ASP A 229 -12.52 4.40 -12.34
N LYS A 230 -12.65 4.62 -11.03
CA LYS A 230 -11.53 4.65 -10.08
C LYS A 230 -11.35 3.34 -9.29
N VAL A 231 -10.13 3.13 -8.79
CA VAL A 231 -9.88 2.19 -7.69
C VAL A 231 -10.20 2.90 -6.39
N VAL A 232 -11.18 2.38 -5.64
CA VAL A 232 -11.63 2.97 -4.38
C VAL A 232 -11.15 2.11 -3.22
N VAL A 233 -10.30 2.67 -2.36
CA VAL A 233 -9.84 1.97 -1.13
C VAL A 233 -10.74 2.36 0.04
N VAL A 234 -11.31 1.37 0.72
CA VAL A 234 -12.23 1.55 1.85
C VAL A 234 -11.58 1.01 3.11
N GLY A 235 -11.41 1.80 4.17
CA GLY A 235 -10.77 1.30 5.38
C GLY A 235 -10.73 2.30 6.55
N PRO A 236 -10.13 1.91 7.68
CA PRO A 236 -10.04 2.73 8.89
C PRO A 236 -9.06 3.90 8.74
N SER A 237 -9.41 5.06 9.30
CA SER A 237 -8.47 6.20 9.42
C SER A 237 -8.57 6.95 10.75
N ALA A 238 -9.58 6.67 11.57
CA ALA A 238 -9.69 7.23 12.90
C ALA A 238 -8.48 6.77 13.75
N PRO A 239 -7.80 7.69 14.46
CA PRO A 239 -6.63 7.33 15.28
C PRO A 239 -6.92 6.25 16.33
N THR A 240 -8.16 6.17 16.81
CA THR A 240 -8.62 5.15 17.76
C THR A 240 -8.59 3.72 17.22
N LEU A 241 -8.57 3.55 15.90
CA LEU A 241 -8.44 2.25 15.23
C LEU A 241 -6.97 1.85 15.02
N GLN A 242 -6.03 2.73 15.35
CA GLN A 242 -4.57 2.48 15.40
C GLN A 242 -3.94 1.97 14.10
N ASP A 243 -4.59 2.18 12.96
CA ASP A 243 -4.02 1.89 11.63
C ASP A 243 -3.43 3.15 11.00
N VAL A 244 -2.34 3.64 11.61
CA VAL A 244 -1.64 4.86 11.21
C VAL A 244 -0.12 4.64 11.26
N HIS A 245 0.59 5.12 10.24
CA HIS A 245 1.99 4.73 9.99
C HIS A 245 2.86 5.93 9.63
N ALA A 246 4.14 5.89 10.03
CA ALA A 246 5.14 6.82 9.50
C ALA A 246 5.52 6.41 8.06
N THR A 247 5.66 7.38 7.16
CA THR A 247 5.95 7.11 5.74
C THR A 247 7.05 8.03 5.21
N ALA A 248 7.68 7.63 4.09
CA ALA A 248 8.67 8.42 3.38
C ALA A 248 8.16 9.80 2.90
N ALA A 249 6.84 9.96 2.76
CA ALA A 249 6.22 11.23 2.38
C ALA A 249 6.27 12.30 3.49
N GLY A 250 6.53 11.90 4.74
CA GLY A 250 6.57 12.80 5.88
C GLY A 250 5.21 13.43 6.22
N GLY A 251 5.24 14.58 6.91
CA GLY A 251 4.04 15.37 7.22
C GLY A 251 3.10 14.82 8.30
N GLY A 252 3.46 13.71 8.96
CA GLY A 252 2.68 13.10 10.05
C GLY A 252 2.51 11.60 9.85
N LEU A 253 1.56 11.01 10.58
CA LEU A 253 1.18 9.61 10.37
C LEU A 253 0.11 9.51 9.27
N MET A 254 0.27 8.56 8.36
CA MET A 254 -0.64 8.26 7.27
C MET A 254 -1.54 7.07 7.62
N PRO A 255 -2.86 7.13 7.35
CA PRO A 255 -3.74 5.98 7.51
C PRO A 255 -3.32 4.80 6.64
N GLY A 256 -3.42 3.57 7.17
CA GLY A 256 -3.15 2.33 6.41
C GLY A 256 -3.82 2.27 5.03
N PRO A 257 -5.11 2.61 4.89
CA PRO A 257 -5.78 2.63 3.59
C PRO A 257 -5.16 3.62 2.58
N GLU A 258 -4.60 4.73 3.05
CA GLU A 258 -3.90 5.68 2.19
C GLU A 258 -2.51 5.17 1.79
N VAL A 259 -1.81 4.46 2.70
CA VAL A 259 -0.58 3.72 2.34
C VAL A 259 -0.87 2.68 1.25
N MET A 260 -1.94 1.89 1.41
CA MET A 260 -2.38 0.92 0.40
C MET A 260 -2.74 1.58 -0.93
N ALA A 261 -3.42 2.72 -0.91
CA ALA A 261 -3.75 3.47 -2.13
C ALA A 261 -2.49 3.96 -2.86
N ASN A 262 -1.48 4.47 -2.15
CA ASN A 262 -0.21 4.86 -2.75
C ASN A 262 0.55 3.67 -3.35
N ALA A 263 0.56 2.51 -2.67
CA ALA A 263 1.13 1.29 -3.21
C ALA A 263 0.38 0.81 -4.47
N ILE A 264 -0.95 0.93 -4.50
CA ILE A 264 -1.74 0.67 -5.72
C ILE A 264 -1.35 1.64 -6.83
N SER A 265 -1.28 2.95 -6.57
CA SER A 265 -0.87 3.96 -7.58
C SER A 265 0.48 3.63 -8.18
N THR A 266 1.44 3.24 -7.33
CA THR A 266 2.78 2.85 -7.74
C THR A 266 2.75 1.74 -8.80
N ILE A 267 1.88 0.73 -8.63
CA ILE A 267 1.73 -0.36 -9.60
C ILE A 267 1.03 0.14 -10.87
N LEU A 268 -0.03 0.94 -10.72
CA LEU A 268 -0.78 1.49 -11.86
C LEU A 268 0.10 2.39 -12.76
N GLU A 269 1.07 3.08 -12.17
CA GLU A 269 2.01 3.97 -12.84
C GLU A 269 3.27 3.25 -13.36
N GLY A 270 3.39 1.95 -13.14
CA GLY A 270 4.49 1.14 -13.67
C GLY A 270 5.80 1.27 -12.88
N PHE A 271 5.71 1.36 -11.56
CA PHE A 271 6.86 1.34 -10.64
C PHE A 271 7.88 2.46 -10.93
N PRO A 272 7.47 3.74 -10.77
CA PRO A 272 8.31 4.89 -11.11
C PRO A 272 9.57 5.00 -10.25
N LEU A 273 9.52 4.56 -9.00
CA LEU A 273 10.68 4.51 -8.10
C LEU A 273 11.43 3.19 -8.24
N LYS A 274 12.71 3.28 -8.59
CA LYS A 274 13.63 2.14 -8.70
C LYS A 274 14.90 2.41 -7.91
N SER A 275 15.41 1.37 -7.27
CA SER A 275 16.72 1.42 -6.63
C SER A 275 17.83 1.70 -7.64
N ALA A 276 18.90 2.33 -7.15
CA ALA A 276 20.09 2.54 -7.97
C ALA A 276 20.66 1.18 -8.41
N PRO A 277 21.16 1.04 -9.64
CA PRO A 277 21.88 -0.16 -10.03
C PRO A 277 23.11 -0.33 -9.13
N GLY A 278 23.36 -1.51 -8.59
CA GLY A 278 24.48 -1.73 -7.66
C GLY A 278 25.86 -1.37 -8.23
N TRP A 279 26.04 -1.38 -9.56
CA TRP A 279 27.29 -0.90 -10.17
C TRP A 279 27.51 0.60 -10.00
N LEU A 280 26.44 1.40 -9.94
CA LEU A 280 26.50 2.84 -9.71
C LEU A 280 26.94 3.12 -8.27
N GLU A 281 26.42 2.35 -7.31
CA GLU A 281 26.82 2.43 -5.91
C GLU A 281 28.30 2.06 -5.75
N LEU A 282 28.75 0.97 -6.37
CA LEU A 282 30.17 0.59 -6.41
C LEU A 282 31.04 1.67 -7.06
N ALA A 283 30.58 2.29 -8.15
CA ALA A 283 31.31 3.38 -8.80
C ALA A 283 31.41 4.62 -7.90
N LEU A 284 30.35 4.98 -7.18
CA LEU A 284 30.35 6.09 -6.21
C LEU A 284 31.28 5.80 -5.03
N ILE A 285 31.30 4.56 -4.52
CA ILE A 285 32.23 4.14 -3.47
C ILE A 285 33.69 4.31 -3.93
N VAL A 286 34.01 3.84 -5.14
CA VAL A 286 35.35 3.96 -5.72
C VAL A 286 35.71 5.43 -5.96
N LEU A 287 34.77 6.24 -6.45
CA LEU A 287 35.00 7.66 -6.73
C LEU A 287 35.20 8.48 -5.45
N MET A 288 34.46 8.22 -4.38
CA MET A 288 34.67 8.90 -3.09
C MET A 288 35.97 8.49 -2.40
N ALA A 289 36.51 7.31 -2.74
CA ALA A 289 37.77 6.84 -2.21
C ALA A 289 39.00 7.41 -2.95
N ALA A 290 38.84 7.90 -4.19
CA ALA A 290 39.90 8.40 -5.07
C ALA A 290 40.32 9.84 -4.77
#